data_AF-A0A3E0KSA0-F1
#
_entry.id   AF-A0A3E0KSA0-F1
#
_cell.length_a   1.000
_cell.length_b   1.000
_cell.length_c   1.000
_cell.angle_alpha   90.00
_cell.angle_beta   90.00
_cell.angle_gamma   90.00
#
_symmetry.space_group_name_H-M   'P 1'
#
loop_
_entity.id
_entity.type
_entity.pdbx_description
1 polymer ?
#
loop_
_entity_poly.entity_id
_entity_poly.type
_entity_poly.pdbx_seq_one_letter_code
_entity_poly.pdbx_strand_id
1 'polypeptide(L)'
;MPQDRSWLRDPLTVATAFTLLLGAAAMLTEARPSIPALIPRILYLAAYVAGGWHATITGLSSLRQGRIEVDLLMVLAALGAAVLGHWEEGVILLFLFTLSNALQALALDRTRGAVASLMKLRPDRALLVEDEDTLRWVPIEDLAVGDVVRIRPGDRVPVDGRVRSGRSWIDESAMTGESMPRSKGPGDEVYAGTLNQEGTLDVEVTRPASDTVLARIVKVVEQARSEKAALQAGIDRFEQRYAQVVILGTVALAVLPILAGADVQASIYRALTVMVVASPCAVAIAAPAAFLSALSAAARSGLLVKGGRYLEQLADIDIVGVDKRGTFTYGRPRGRGRCPG
;
A
#
# COMPACT_ATOMS: atom_id res chain seq x y z
N MET A 1 -18.56 -15.29 -3.09
CA MET A 1 -18.15 -14.03 -3.75
C MET A 1 -17.15 -14.38 -4.83
N PRO A 2 -17.31 -13.95 -6.08
CA PRO A 2 -16.33 -14.25 -7.12
C PRO A 2 -15.03 -13.55 -6.74
N GLN A 3 -13.96 -14.31 -6.54
CA GLN A 3 -12.61 -13.78 -6.42
C GLN A 3 -12.29 -13.04 -7.71
N ASP A 4 -12.29 -11.71 -7.66
CA ASP A 4 -11.65 -10.91 -8.69
C ASP A 4 -10.21 -11.40 -8.81
N ARG A 5 -9.87 -12.00 -9.95
CA ARG A 5 -8.54 -12.53 -10.27
C ARG A 5 -7.59 -11.37 -10.60
N SER A 6 -7.61 -10.31 -9.79
CA SER A 6 -6.80 -9.10 -9.98
C SER A 6 -5.30 -9.37 -9.87
N TRP A 7 -4.89 -10.42 -9.16
CA TRP A 7 -3.49 -10.85 -9.05
C TRP A 7 -2.87 -11.30 -10.39
N LEU A 8 -3.69 -11.77 -11.35
CA LEU A 8 -3.25 -12.09 -12.72
C LEU A 8 -3.05 -10.85 -13.59
N ARG A 9 -3.49 -9.67 -13.12
CA ARG A 9 -3.30 -8.39 -13.81
C ARG A 9 -2.11 -7.59 -13.29
N ASP A 10 -1.47 -8.04 -12.22
CA ASP A 10 -0.25 -7.39 -11.74
C ASP A 10 0.89 -7.65 -12.75
N PRO A 11 1.48 -6.62 -13.36
CA PRO A 11 2.57 -6.80 -14.31
C PRO A 11 3.76 -7.60 -13.74
N LEU A 12 3.96 -7.58 -12.41
CA LEU A 12 5.05 -8.32 -11.76
C LEU A 12 4.81 -9.84 -11.72
N THR A 13 3.56 -10.29 -11.53
CA THR A 13 3.25 -11.73 -11.52
C THR A 13 3.39 -12.32 -12.92
N VAL A 14 2.97 -11.56 -13.95
CA VAL A 14 3.15 -11.92 -15.36
C VAL A 14 4.63 -11.98 -15.71
N ALA A 15 5.41 -10.95 -15.36
CA ALA A 15 6.85 -10.91 -15.58
C ALA A 15 7.57 -12.09 -14.92
N THR A 16 7.21 -12.43 -13.68
CA THR A 16 7.77 -13.58 -12.95
C THR A 16 7.50 -14.90 -13.69
N ALA A 17 6.26 -15.13 -14.10
CA ALA A 17 5.87 -16.34 -14.82
C ALA A 17 6.58 -16.45 -16.17
N PHE A 18 6.70 -15.33 -16.91
CA PHE A 18 7.41 -15.29 -18.18
C PHE A 18 8.91 -15.57 -18.02
N THR A 19 9.54 -15.00 -16.99
CA THR A 19 10.95 -15.23 -16.65
C THR A 19 11.21 -16.70 -16.33
N LEU A 20 10.34 -17.33 -15.54
CA LEU A 20 10.43 -18.76 -15.22
C LEU A 20 10.29 -19.64 -16.45
N LEU A 21 9.26 -19.39 -17.28
CA LEU A 21 8.96 -20.19 -18.46
C LEU A 21 10.07 -20.09 -19.52
N LEU A 22 10.53 -18.86 -19.82
CA LEU A 22 11.62 -18.63 -20.77
C LEU A 22 12.95 -19.16 -20.24
N GLY A 23 13.24 -18.97 -18.95
CA GLY A 23 14.45 -19.50 -18.31
C GLY A 23 14.50 -21.03 -18.33
N ALA A 24 13.40 -21.69 -17.95
CA ALA A 24 13.31 -23.15 -18.01
C ALA A 24 13.45 -23.67 -19.45
N ALA A 25 12.80 -23.00 -20.42
CA ALA A 25 12.93 -23.35 -21.84
C ALA A 25 14.37 -23.17 -22.36
N ALA A 26 15.07 -22.11 -21.94
CA ALA A 26 16.48 -21.88 -22.28
C ALA A 26 17.37 -23.03 -21.76
N MET A 27 17.23 -23.40 -20.48
CA MET A 27 17.98 -24.50 -19.88
C MET A 27 17.68 -25.86 -20.53
N LEU A 28 16.40 -26.14 -20.81
CA LEU A 28 15.96 -27.37 -21.48
C LEU A 28 16.50 -27.49 -22.91
N THR A 29 16.60 -26.37 -23.62
CA THR A 29 17.13 -26.34 -24.99
C THR A 29 18.65 -26.38 -25.02
N GLU A 30 19.33 -25.77 -24.06
CA GLU A 30 20.78 -25.84 -23.88
C GLU A 30 21.26 -27.26 -23.53
N ALA A 31 20.49 -28.00 -22.73
CA ALA A 31 20.78 -29.40 -22.42
C ALA A 31 20.65 -30.35 -23.62
N ARG A 32 20.10 -29.90 -24.76
CA ARG A 32 19.93 -30.71 -25.97
C ARG A 32 20.96 -30.34 -27.04
N PRO A 33 21.96 -31.20 -27.31
CA PRO A 33 23.02 -30.92 -28.28
C PRO A 33 22.54 -30.79 -29.74
N SER A 34 21.30 -31.21 -30.04
CA SER A 34 20.69 -31.12 -31.37
C SER A 34 20.08 -29.75 -31.70
N ILE A 35 20.05 -28.81 -30.75
CA ILE A 35 19.46 -27.48 -30.93
C ILE A 35 20.58 -26.45 -31.15
N PRO A 36 20.47 -25.57 -32.17
CA PRO A 36 21.43 -24.49 -32.39
C PRO A 36 21.59 -23.60 -31.14
N ALA A 37 22.84 -23.31 -30.75
CA ALA A 37 23.19 -22.49 -29.58
C ALA A 37 22.59 -21.07 -29.60
N LEU A 38 22.08 -20.62 -30.74
CA LEU A 38 21.37 -19.35 -30.87
C LEU A 38 20.01 -19.36 -30.16
N ILE A 39 19.30 -20.49 -30.14
CA ILE A 39 17.96 -20.59 -29.55
C ILE A 39 18.00 -20.40 -28.03
N PRO A 40 18.85 -21.12 -27.27
CA PRO A 40 18.98 -20.89 -25.83
C PRO A 40 19.39 -19.44 -25.49
N ARG A 41 20.30 -18.84 -26.26
CA ARG A 41 20.74 -17.44 -26.05
C ARG A 41 19.62 -16.44 -26.21
N ILE A 42 18.77 -16.59 -27.23
CA ILE A 42 17.59 -15.73 -27.43
C ILE A 42 16.59 -15.90 -26.29
N LEU A 43 16.36 -17.14 -25.83
CA LEU A 43 15.47 -17.42 -24.71
C LEU A 43 16.00 -16.84 -23.40
N TYR A 44 17.31 -16.95 -23.13
CA TYR A 44 17.95 -16.29 -22.00
C TYR A 44 17.80 -14.77 -22.09
N LEU A 45 18.09 -14.16 -23.23
CA LEU A 45 17.93 -12.71 -23.41
C LEU A 45 16.48 -12.26 -23.15
N ALA A 46 15.50 -13.01 -23.66
CA ALA A 46 14.09 -12.72 -23.43
C ALA A 46 13.71 -12.86 -21.94
N ALA A 47 14.26 -13.85 -21.23
CA ALA A 47 14.08 -14.01 -19.79
C ALA A 47 14.71 -12.84 -19.00
N TYR A 48 15.91 -12.38 -19.40
CA TYR A 48 16.56 -11.20 -18.81
C TYR A 48 15.72 -9.94 -18.97
N VAL A 49 15.15 -9.73 -20.15
CA VAL A 49 14.28 -8.56 -20.39
C VAL A 49 13.00 -8.68 -19.55
N ALA A 50 12.36 -9.85 -19.51
CA ALA A 50 11.14 -10.05 -18.74
C ALA A 50 11.34 -9.83 -17.23
N GLY A 51 12.37 -10.44 -16.63
CA GLY A 51 12.63 -10.37 -15.19
C GLY A 51 13.39 -9.11 -14.76
N GLY A 52 14.23 -8.58 -15.64
CA GLY A 52 15.07 -7.41 -15.37
C GLY A 52 14.39 -6.07 -15.66
N TRP A 53 13.31 -6.02 -16.45
CA TRP A 53 12.66 -4.76 -16.85
C TRP A 53 12.30 -3.87 -15.66
N HIS A 54 11.63 -4.43 -14.65
CA HIS A 54 11.20 -3.67 -13.48
C HIS A 54 12.41 -3.18 -12.66
N ALA A 55 13.33 -4.09 -12.33
CA ALA A 55 14.54 -3.76 -11.57
C ALA A 55 15.40 -2.71 -12.30
N THR A 56 15.46 -2.75 -13.64
CA THR A 56 16.21 -1.79 -14.46
C THR A 56 15.60 -0.39 -14.38
N ILE A 57 14.27 -0.29 -14.50
CA ILE A 57 13.58 1.01 -14.40
C ILE A 57 13.74 1.59 -13.00
N THR A 58 13.48 0.78 -11.97
CA THR A 58 13.56 1.22 -10.58
C THR A 58 15.00 1.60 -10.22
N GLY A 59 15.96 0.72 -10.50
CA GLY A 59 17.39 0.97 -10.26
C GLY A 59 17.91 2.21 -10.99
N LEU A 60 17.51 2.44 -12.24
CA LEU A 60 17.88 3.65 -12.98
C LEU A 60 17.23 4.91 -12.39
N SER A 61 15.98 4.82 -11.95
CA SER A 61 15.28 5.93 -11.30
C SER A 61 15.90 6.29 -9.95
N SER A 62 16.30 5.30 -9.15
CA SER A 62 16.94 5.47 -7.85
C SER A 62 18.35 6.05 -8.00
N LEU A 63 19.11 5.59 -9.01
CA LEU A 63 20.42 6.14 -9.33
C LEU A 63 20.33 7.63 -9.72
N ARG A 64 19.31 8.02 -10.49
CA ARG A 64 19.05 9.44 -10.82
C ARG A 64 18.70 10.28 -9.60
N GLN A 65 18.16 9.67 -8.55
CA GLN A 65 17.86 10.32 -7.27
C GLN A 65 19.03 10.27 -6.28
N GLY A 66 20.21 9.78 -6.70
CA GLY A 66 21.40 9.64 -5.85
C GLY A 66 21.32 8.49 -4.85
N ARG A 67 20.40 7.55 -5.03
CA ARG A 67 20.23 6.37 -4.17
C ARG A 67 20.74 5.12 -4.89
N ILE A 68 21.57 4.34 -4.20
CA ILE A 68 22.05 3.04 -4.67
C ILE A 68 21.23 1.98 -3.94
N GLU A 69 20.28 1.38 -4.65
CA GLU A 69 19.38 0.37 -4.13
C GLU A 69 19.76 -1.03 -4.63
N VAL A 70 19.23 -2.06 -3.99
CA VAL A 70 19.49 -3.46 -4.34
C VAL A 70 19.06 -3.78 -5.77
N ASP A 71 18.04 -3.09 -6.29
CA ASP A 71 17.64 -3.18 -7.71
C ASP A 71 18.81 -2.94 -8.67
N LEU A 72 19.64 -1.94 -8.39
CA LEU A 72 20.80 -1.63 -9.23
C LEU A 72 21.86 -2.72 -9.12
N LEU A 73 22.13 -3.20 -7.90
CA LEU A 73 23.04 -4.31 -7.67
C LEU A 73 22.57 -5.59 -8.39
N MET A 74 21.27 -5.87 -8.37
CA MET A 74 20.64 -7.01 -9.02
C MET A 74 20.84 -6.99 -10.54
N VAL A 75 20.60 -5.83 -11.18
CA VAL A 75 20.81 -5.66 -12.62
C VAL A 75 22.29 -5.79 -12.98
N LEU A 76 23.19 -5.18 -12.20
CA LEU A 76 24.63 -5.28 -12.43
C LEU A 76 25.15 -6.72 -12.24
N ALA A 77 24.65 -7.44 -11.24
CA ALA A 77 24.99 -8.85 -11.00
C ALA A 77 24.50 -9.75 -12.14
N ALA A 78 23.25 -9.58 -12.60
CA ALA A 78 22.72 -10.33 -13.73
C ALA A 78 23.53 -10.06 -15.01
N LEU A 79 23.83 -8.79 -15.33
CA LEU A 79 24.68 -8.44 -16.47
C LEU A 79 26.10 -9.00 -16.32
N GLY A 80 26.66 -8.97 -15.11
CA GLY A 80 27.95 -9.59 -14.80
C GLY A 80 27.95 -11.08 -15.11
N ALA A 81 26.94 -11.82 -14.66
CA ALA A 81 26.78 -13.24 -14.95
C ALA A 81 26.68 -13.53 -16.46
N ALA A 82 25.90 -12.74 -17.20
CA ALA A 82 25.80 -12.85 -18.66
C ALA A 82 27.15 -12.61 -19.37
N VAL A 83 27.92 -11.60 -18.91
CA VAL A 83 29.26 -11.29 -19.46
C VAL A 83 30.26 -12.41 -19.18
N LEU A 84 30.16 -13.06 -18.01
CA LEU A 84 31.00 -14.21 -17.65
C LEU A 84 30.59 -15.50 -18.37
N GLY A 85 29.47 -15.48 -19.12
CA GLY A 85 28.94 -16.65 -19.82
C GLY A 85 28.00 -17.52 -18.97
N HIS A 86 27.73 -17.13 -17.73
CA HIS A 86 26.81 -17.78 -16.80
C HIS A 86 25.39 -17.19 -16.93
N TRP A 87 24.77 -17.36 -18.10
CA TRP A 87 23.46 -16.81 -18.40
C TRP A 87 22.38 -17.39 -17.49
N GLU A 88 22.49 -18.68 -17.17
CA GLU A 88 21.64 -19.45 -16.29
C GLU A 88 21.55 -18.87 -14.88
N GLU A 89 22.69 -18.46 -14.31
CA GLU A 89 22.76 -17.89 -12.97
C GLU A 89 22.02 -16.56 -12.90
N GLY A 90 22.22 -15.68 -13.89
CA GLY A 90 21.54 -14.40 -13.91
C GLY A 90 20.03 -14.50 -14.16
N VAL A 91 19.54 -15.50 -14.93
CA VAL A 91 18.09 -15.74 -15.03
C VAL A 91 17.50 -16.19 -13.72
N ILE A 92 18.14 -17.12 -13.01
CA ILE A 92 17.66 -17.59 -11.70
C ILE A 92 17.58 -16.41 -10.72
N LEU A 93 18.63 -15.57 -10.71
CA LEU A 93 18.72 -14.39 -9.88
C LEU A 93 17.58 -13.39 -10.17
N LEU A 94 17.34 -13.06 -11.44
CA LEU A 94 16.23 -12.18 -11.86
C LEU A 94 14.85 -12.78 -11.58
N PHE A 95 14.69 -14.09 -11.75
CA PHE A 95 13.45 -14.81 -11.44
C PHE A 95 13.11 -14.71 -9.96
N LEU A 96 14.05 -15.07 -9.07
CA LEU A 96 13.85 -15.03 -7.63
C LEU A 96 13.53 -13.62 -7.15
N PHE A 97 14.20 -12.61 -7.73
CA PHE A 97 13.96 -11.22 -7.41
C PHE A 97 12.55 -10.75 -7.81
N THR A 98 12.16 -11.01 -9.06
CA THR A 98 10.81 -10.63 -9.55
C THR A 98 9.72 -11.38 -8.78
N LEU A 99 9.95 -12.64 -8.43
CA LEU A 99 9.06 -13.44 -7.59
C LEU A 99 8.86 -12.80 -6.21
N SER A 100 9.93 -12.33 -5.57
CA SER A 100 9.86 -11.62 -4.30
C SER A 100 8.93 -10.40 -4.39
N ASN A 101 9.14 -9.57 -5.41
CA ASN A 101 8.37 -8.34 -5.62
C ASN A 101 6.90 -8.65 -5.93
N ALA A 102 6.63 -9.69 -6.73
CA ALA A 102 5.28 -10.14 -7.01
C ALA A 102 4.55 -10.65 -5.76
N LEU A 103 5.24 -11.42 -4.90
CA LEU A 103 4.67 -11.89 -3.62
C LEU A 103 4.40 -10.71 -2.67
N GLN A 104 5.27 -9.71 -2.65
CA GLN A 104 5.11 -8.51 -1.84
C GLN A 104 3.91 -7.67 -2.31
N ALA A 105 3.78 -7.44 -3.62
CA ALA A 105 2.65 -6.72 -4.21
C ALA A 105 1.32 -7.42 -3.90
N LEU A 106 1.28 -8.75 -4.04
CA LEU A 106 0.11 -9.56 -3.70
C LEU A 106 -0.29 -9.44 -2.21
N ALA A 107 0.70 -9.38 -1.31
CA ALA A 107 0.45 -9.21 0.12
C ALA A 107 -0.19 -7.83 0.44
N LEU A 108 0.28 -6.78 -0.24
CA LEU A 108 -0.17 -5.41 -0.04
C LEU A 108 -1.54 -5.13 -0.67
N ASP A 109 -1.84 -5.72 -1.82
CA ASP A 109 -3.13 -5.50 -2.52
C ASP A 109 -4.33 -6.03 -1.73
N ARG A 110 -4.17 -7.14 -1.00
CA ARG A 110 -5.25 -7.74 -0.19
C ARG A 110 -5.71 -6.88 0.99
N THR A 111 -5.01 -5.80 1.33
CA THR A 111 -5.30 -4.97 2.50
C THR A 111 -5.96 -3.62 2.21
N ARG A 112 -6.25 -3.31 0.94
CA ARG A 112 -6.71 -1.96 0.50
C ARG A 112 -8.17 -1.60 0.80
N GLY A 113 -8.99 -2.49 1.35
CA GLY A 113 -10.45 -2.33 1.37
C GLY A 113 -11.10 -1.64 2.59
N ALA A 114 -10.52 -0.59 3.20
CA ALA A 114 -11.09 -0.03 4.44
C ALA A 114 -11.38 1.49 4.46
N VAL A 115 -10.95 2.27 3.47
CA VAL A 115 -11.33 3.70 3.38
C VAL A 115 -12.60 3.91 2.54
N ALA A 116 -12.85 3.00 1.58
CA ALA A 116 -14.03 3.04 0.72
C ALA A 116 -15.37 2.99 1.48
N SER A 117 -15.40 2.45 2.71
CA SER A 117 -16.61 2.44 3.55
C SER A 117 -16.88 3.77 4.25
N LEU A 118 -15.86 4.58 4.53
CA LEU A 118 -16.03 5.92 5.13
C LEU A 118 -16.43 6.95 4.07
N MET A 119 -15.89 6.84 2.86
CA MET A 119 -16.26 7.71 1.73
C MET A 119 -17.73 7.54 1.30
N LYS A 120 -18.30 6.34 1.47
CA LYS A 120 -19.74 6.07 1.23
C LYS A 120 -20.68 6.75 2.23
N LEU A 121 -20.16 7.38 3.28
CA LEU A 121 -20.98 8.09 4.27
C LEU A 121 -21.25 9.55 3.88
N ARG A 122 -20.60 10.08 2.83
CA ARG A 122 -20.84 11.44 2.34
C ARG A 122 -21.80 11.38 1.14
N PRO A 123 -22.91 12.14 1.14
CA PRO A 123 -23.76 12.27 -0.04
C PRO A 123 -23.10 13.15 -1.10
N ASP A 124 -23.22 12.80 -2.38
CA ASP A 124 -22.57 13.50 -3.51
C ASP A 124 -23.21 14.85 -3.86
N ARG A 125 -24.41 15.13 -3.33
CA ARG A 125 -25.17 16.36 -3.60
C ARG A 125 -25.82 16.87 -2.33
N ALA A 126 -26.02 18.18 -2.27
CA ALA A 126 -26.73 18.88 -1.21
C ALA A 126 -27.89 19.70 -1.79
N LEU A 127 -28.90 19.96 -0.95
CA LEU A 127 -30.05 20.77 -1.30
C LEU A 127 -29.80 22.22 -0.85
N LEU A 128 -29.34 23.07 -1.76
CA LEU A 128 -29.08 24.49 -1.54
C LEU A 128 -30.41 25.25 -1.49
N VAL A 129 -30.54 26.16 -0.52
CA VAL A 129 -31.63 27.12 -0.38
C VAL A 129 -31.17 28.43 -1.00
N GLU A 130 -31.67 28.77 -2.19
CA GLU A 130 -31.33 30.03 -2.87
C GLU A 130 -32.25 31.19 -2.46
N ASP A 131 -33.51 30.87 -2.16
CA ASP A 131 -34.55 31.80 -1.70
C ASP A 131 -35.50 31.04 -0.76
N GLU A 132 -36.38 31.72 0.00
CA GLU A 132 -37.19 31.09 1.08
C GLU A 132 -37.94 29.80 0.66
N ASP A 133 -38.29 29.64 -0.63
CA ASP A 133 -38.94 28.44 -1.19
C ASP A 133 -38.20 27.77 -2.37
N THR A 134 -37.04 28.29 -2.81
CA THR A 134 -36.33 27.72 -3.97
C THR A 134 -35.21 26.79 -3.52
N LEU A 135 -35.38 25.50 -3.81
CA LEU A 135 -34.44 24.43 -3.46
C LEU A 135 -33.76 23.87 -4.72
N ARG A 136 -32.43 23.86 -4.75
CA ARG A 136 -31.65 23.33 -5.87
C ARG A 136 -30.65 22.26 -5.41
N TRP A 137 -30.62 21.14 -6.12
CA TRP A 137 -29.60 20.11 -5.90
C TRP A 137 -28.28 20.52 -6.55
N VAL A 138 -27.26 20.77 -5.72
CA VAL A 138 -25.91 21.14 -6.14
C VAL A 138 -24.91 20.06 -5.71
N PRO A 139 -23.83 19.82 -6.48
CA PRO A 139 -22.67 19.10 -5.99
C PRO A 139 -22.15 19.73 -4.69
N ILE A 140 -21.70 18.91 -3.77
CA ILE A 140 -21.14 19.38 -2.48
C ILE A 140 -19.89 20.23 -2.68
N GLU A 141 -19.15 19.99 -3.76
CA GLU A 141 -17.94 20.71 -4.14
C GLU A 141 -18.22 22.15 -4.56
N ASP A 142 -19.45 22.44 -5.00
CA ASP A 142 -19.87 23.77 -5.46
C ASP A 142 -20.41 24.65 -4.33
N LEU A 143 -20.55 24.11 -3.11
CA LEU A 143 -21.03 24.86 -1.94
C LEU A 143 -19.96 25.83 -1.43
N ALA A 144 -20.36 27.08 -1.25
CA ALA A 144 -19.55 28.13 -0.64
C ALA A 144 -19.84 28.27 0.87
N VAL A 145 -18.89 28.84 1.61
CA VAL A 145 -19.11 29.23 3.01
C VAL A 145 -20.18 30.33 3.06
N GLY A 146 -21.17 30.17 3.94
CA GLY A 146 -22.34 31.05 4.05
C GLY A 146 -23.57 30.57 3.27
N ASP A 147 -23.43 29.58 2.39
CA ASP A 147 -24.57 28.94 1.74
C ASP A 147 -25.46 28.25 2.78
N VAL A 148 -26.78 28.17 2.52
CA VAL A 148 -27.72 27.48 3.41
C VAL A 148 -28.19 26.20 2.73
N VAL A 149 -27.95 25.06 3.37
CA VAL A 149 -28.38 23.75 2.89
C VAL A 149 -29.50 23.20 3.76
N ARG A 150 -30.55 22.67 3.11
CA ARG A 150 -31.68 22.03 3.77
C ARG A 150 -31.44 20.54 3.90
N ILE A 151 -31.53 20.05 5.13
CA ILE A 151 -31.29 18.65 5.51
C ILE A 151 -32.61 18.04 5.98
N ARG A 152 -33.11 17.03 5.27
CA ARG A 152 -34.40 16.39 5.58
C ARG A 152 -34.21 15.24 6.56
N PRO A 153 -35.29 14.76 7.21
CA PRO A 153 -35.23 13.56 8.04
C PRO A 153 -34.73 12.35 7.22
N GLY A 154 -33.75 11.63 7.75
CA GLY A 154 -33.10 10.50 7.08
C GLY A 154 -31.91 10.88 6.18
N ASP A 155 -31.70 12.18 5.90
CA ASP A 155 -30.55 12.63 5.14
C ASP A 155 -29.28 12.67 6.00
N ARG A 156 -28.14 12.48 5.34
CA ARG A 156 -26.84 12.74 5.97
C ARG A 156 -26.48 14.21 5.81
N VAL A 157 -25.83 14.75 6.82
CA VAL A 157 -25.30 16.12 6.78
C VAL A 157 -24.18 16.18 5.73
N PRO A 158 -24.30 16.99 4.67
CA PRO A 158 -23.35 16.98 3.56
C PRO A 158 -22.01 17.67 3.90
N VAL A 159 -22.06 18.75 4.68
CA VAL A 159 -20.91 19.60 5.04
C VAL A 159 -21.01 20.05 6.50
N ASP A 160 -19.89 20.49 7.07
CA ASP A 160 -19.88 21.08 8.41
C ASP A 160 -20.58 22.45 8.37
N GLY A 161 -21.41 22.71 9.38
CA GLY A 161 -22.24 23.90 9.38
C GLY A 161 -22.85 24.23 10.73
N ARG A 162 -23.62 25.31 10.75
CA ARG A 162 -24.35 25.77 11.92
C ARG A 162 -25.84 25.84 11.60
N VAL A 163 -26.67 25.32 12.49
CA VAL A 163 -28.13 25.33 12.29
C VAL A 163 -28.62 26.78 12.31
N ARG A 164 -29.23 27.23 11.21
CA ARG A 164 -29.89 28.53 11.11
C ARG A 164 -31.35 28.43 11.58
N SER A 165 -32.04 27.38 11.18
CA SER A 165 -33.45 27.14 11.54
C SER A 165 -33.76 25.63 11.65
N GLY A 166 -34.86 25.31 12.34
CA GLY A 166 -35.28 23.93 12.59
C GLY A 166 -34.70 23.32 13.87
N ARG A 167 -35.23 22.16 14.25
CA ARG A 167 -34.74 21.35 15.37
C ARG A 167 -34.81 19.88 15.00
N SER A 168 -33.77 19.12 15.33
CA SER A 168 -33.77 17.66 15.13
C SER A 168 -32.81 16.93 16.05
N TRP A 169 -32.89 15.60 16.00
CA TRP A 169 -31.92 14.69 16.59
C TRP A 169 -30.95 14.22 15.52
N ILE A 170 -29.66 14.39 15.79
CA ILE A 170 -28.59 13.95 14.91
C ILE A 170 -27.83 12.80 15.55
N ASP A 171 -27.70 11.70 14.81
CA ASP A 171 -26.83 10.59 15.16
C ASP A 171 -25.39 10.93 14.76
N GLU A 172 -24.58 11.27 15.78
CA GLU A 172 -23.16 11.56 15.66
C GLU A 172 -22.28 10.32 15.91
N SER A 173 -22.85 9.12 16.03
CA SER A 173 -22.11 7.89 16.39
C SER A 173 -20.94 7.58 15.46
N ALA A 174 -21.05 7.92 14.18
CA ALA A 174 -19.98 7.76 13.19
C ALA A 174 -18.74 8.64 13.49
N MET A 175 -18.89 9.71 14.28
CA MET A 175 -17.81 10.61 14.66
C MET A 175 -17.42 10.51 16.12
N THR A 176 -18.39 10.46 17.04
CA THR A 176 -18.15 10.51 18.49
C THR A 176 -18.13 9.13 19.14
N GLY A 177 -18.66 8.11 18.46
CA GLY A 177 -18.89 6.78 19.04
C GLY A 177 -20.02 6.76 20.09
N GLU A 178 -20.70 7.87 20.35
CA GLU A 178 -21.86 7.91 21.24
C GLU A 178 -23.11 7.45 20.49
N SER A 179 -23.78 6.42 21.02
CA SER A 179 -24.96 5.80 20.37
C SER A 179 -26.27 6.57 20.58
N MET A 180 -26.27 7.58 21.46
CA MET A 180 -27.45 8.40 21.73
C MET A 180 -27.43 9.61 20.78
N PRO A 181 -28.48 9.82 19.98
CA PRO A 181 -28.61 11.01 19.16
C PRO A 181 -28.55 12.27 20.02
N ARG A 182 -27.97 13.35 19.48
CA ARG A 182 -27.91 14.65 20.13
C ARG A 182 -28.97 15.58 19.54
N SER A 183 -29.67 16.30 20.41
CA SER A 183 -30.60 17.34 19.98
C SER A 183 -29.82 18.54 19.45
N LYS A 184 -30.26 19.07 18.31
CA LYS A 184 -29.69 20.24 17.65
C LYS A 184 -30.80 21.25 17.37
N GLY A 185 -30.51 22.52 17.61
CA GLY A 185 -31.35 23.65 17.26
C GLY A 185 -30.55 24.84 16.76
N PRO A 186 -31.20 25.99 16.53
CA PRO A 186 -30.55 27.18 15.97
C PRO A 186 -29.31 27.59 16.79
N GLY A 187 -28.19 27.79 16.12
CA GLY A 187 -26.89 28.13 16.71
C GLY A 187 -25.98 26.93 16.98
N ASP A 188 -26.50 25.70 17.01
CA ASP A 188 -25.69 24.50 17.23
C ASP A 188 -24.89 24.09 15.99
N GLU A 189 -23.72 23.49 16.20
CA GLU A 189 -22.88 22.96 15.13
C GLU A 189 -23.32 21.55 14.72
N VAL A 190 -23.24 21.28 13.41
CA VAL A 190 -23.48 19.97 12.81
C VAL A 190 -22.30 19.58 11.93
N TYR A 191 -22.04 18.27 11.85
CA TYR A 191 -20.84 17.74 11.22
C TYR A 191 -21.16 16.87 10.02
N ALA A 192 -20.35 16.97 8.97
CA ALA A 192 -20.49 16.19 7.75
C ALA A 192 -20.46 14.67 8.02
N GLY A 193 -21.37 13.93 7.39
CA GLY A 193 -21.49 12.46 7.49
C GLY A 193 -22.36 11.96 8.65
N THR A 194 -22.78 12.84 9.55
CA THR A 194 -23.77 12.52 10.61
C THR A 194 -25.17 12.34 10.02
N LEU A 195 -26.05 11.57 10.69
CA LEU A 195 -27.39 11.25 10.17
C LEU A 195 -28.45 12.07 10.88
N ASN A 196 -29.25 12.81 10.12
CA ASN A 196 -30.42 13.51 10.64
C ASN A 196 -31.61 12.54 10.78
N GLN A 197 -32.31 12.53 11.92
CA GLN A 197 -33.33 11.51 12.17
C GLN A 197 -34.77 11.99 11.93
N GLU A 198 -35.19 13.10 12.54
CA GLU A 198 -36.64 13.39 12.67
C GLU A 198 -37.11 14.68 11.99
N GLY A 199 -36.33 15.75 12.05
CA GLY A 199 -36.76 17.12 11.77
C GLY A 199 -35.99 17.72 10.61
N THR A 200 -36.53 18.73 9.95
CA THR A 200 -35.79 19.43 8.89
C THR A 200 -34.91 20.51 9.51
N LEU A 201 -33.67 20.62 9.03
CA LEU A 201 -32.71 21.63 9.47
C LEU A 201 -32.26 22.45 8.25
N ASP A 202 -32.25 23.77 8.39
CA ASP A 202 -31.53 24.64 7.45
C ASP A 202 -30.19 25.00 8.10
N VAL A 203 -29.10 24.61 7.44
CA VAL A 203 -27.75 24.65 7.97
C VAL A 203 -26.91 25.57 7.11
N GLU A 204 -26.32 26.59 7.74
CA GLU A 204 -25.35 27.48 7.10
C GLU A 204 -23.98 26.79 7.04
N VAL A 205 -23.38 26.74 5.85
CA VAL A 205 -22.08 26.13 5.61
C VAL A 205 -20.99 26.95 6.29
N THR A 206 -20.25 26.35 7.22
CA THR A 206 -19.16 27.03 7.94
C THR A 206 -17.78 26.73 7.37
N ARG A 207 -17.64 25.61 6.63
CA ARG A 207 -16.38 25.16 6.03
C ARG A 207 -16.62 24.59 4.64
N PRO A 208 -15.67 24.76 3.70
CA PRO A 208 -15.76 24.10 2.40
C PRO A 208 -15.74 22.57 2.56
N ALA A 209 -16.34 21.86 1.60
CA ALA A 209 -16.45 20.39 1.62
C ALA A 209 -15.09 19.66 1.71
N SER A 210 -14.00 20.32 1.30
CA SER A 210 -12.62 19.79 1.35
C SER A 210 -11.94 19.90 2.72
N ASP A 211 -12.45 20.70 3.66
CA ASP A 211 -11.87 20.91 5.00
C ASP A 211 -12.88 20.63 6.13
N THR A 212 -13.83 19.73 5.89
CA THR A 212 -14.70 19.25 6.97
C THR A 212 -13.93 18.38 7.97
N VAL A 213 -14.44 18.24 9.19
CA VAL A 213 -13.84 17.35 10.21
C VAL A 213 -13.64 15.95 9.65
N LEU A 214 -14.65 15.41 8.95
CA LEU A 214 -14.56 14.11 8.30
C LEU A 214 -13.47 14.07 7.21
N ALA A 215 -13.35 15.09 6.36
CA ALA A 215 -12.31 15.16 5.34
C ALA A 215 -10.91 15.19 5.95
N ARG A 216 -10.73 15.91 7.06
CA ARG A 216 -9.47 15.97 7.80
C ARG A 216 -9.13 14.63 8.46
N ILE A 217 -10.12 13.94 9.05
CA ILE A 217 -9.95 12.58 9.55
C ILE A 217 -9.53 11.63 8.43
N VAL A 218 -10.20 11.68 7.27
CA VAL A 218 -9.84 10.86 6.10
C VAL A 218 -8.40 11.14 5.68
N LYS A 219 -8.01 12.41 5.56
CA LYS A 219 -6.64 12.81 5.20
C LYS A 219 -5.59 12.31 6.18
N VAL A 220 -5.85 12.43 7.49
CA VAL A 220 -4.95 11.93 8.54
C VAL A 220 -4.85 10.40 8.50
N VAL A 221 -5.97 9.70 8.26
CA VAL A 221 -6.00 8.23 8.13
C VAL A 221 -5.27 7.77 6.86
N GLU A 222 -5.41 8.49 5.75
CA GLU A 222 -4.66 8.22 4.52
C GLU A 222 -3.15 8.46 4.70
N GLN A 223 -2.77 9.57 5.32
CA GLN A 223 -1.38 9.86 5.66
C GLN A 223 -0.77 8.79 6.56
N ALA A 224 -1.46 8.40 7.63
CA ALA A 224 -1.01 7.35 8.57
C ALA A 224 -0.95 5.94 7.95
N ARG A 225 -1.63 5.71 6.82
CA ARG A 225 -1.56 4.44 6.06
C ARG A 225 -0.45 4.41 5.02
N SER A 226 0.05 5.57 4.59
CA SER A 226 1.08 5.68 3.56
C SER A 226 2.49 5.34 4.04
N GLU A 227 2.66 5.06 5.34
CA GLU A 227 3.96 4.74 5.91
C GLU A 227 4.25 3.24 5.82
N LYS A 228 5.42 2.91 5.24
CA LYS A 228 5.99 1.56 5.28
C LYS A 228 6.13 1.10 6.74
N ALA A 229 6.03 -0.22 6.95
CA ALA A 229 6.33 -0.85 8.24
C ALA A 229 7.75 -0.46 8.69
N ALA A 230 7.97 -0.17 9.98
CA ALA A 230 9.25 0.37 10.46
C ALA A 230 10.41 -0.63 10.27
N LEU A 231 10.13 -1.92 10.43
CA LEU A 231 11.02 -3.05 10.16
C LEU A 231 11.35 -3.11 8.68
N GLN A 232 10.34 -2.95 7.81
CA GLN A 232 10.58 -2.93 6.37
C GLN A 232 11.46 -1.74 5.97
N ALA A 233 11.20 -0.54 6.51
CA ALA A 233 12.07 0.61 6.30
C ALA A 233 13.48 0.42 6.91
N GLY A 234 13.59 -0.36 8.00
CA GLY A 234 14.86 -0.75 8.59
C GLY A 234 15.68 -1.66 7.67
N ILE A 235 15.03 -2.66 7.09
CA ILE A 235 15.63 -3.59 6.12
C ILE A 235 16.03 -2.84 4.84
N ASP A 236 15.15 -2.00 4.29
CA ASP A 236 15.45 -1.18 3.10
C ASP A 236 16.73 -0.32 3.32
N ARG A 237 16.90 0.27 4.52
CA ARG A 237 18.11 1.05 4.86
C ARG A 237 19.36 0.19 4.97
N PHE A 238 19.24 -1.00 5.54
CA PHE A 238 20.35 -1.95 5.63
C PHE A 238 20.77 -2.40 4.23
N GLU A 239 19.80 -2.77 3.39
CA GLU A 239 19.96 -3.14 2.00
C GLU A 239 20.66 -2.06 1.17
N GLN A 240 20.26 -0.80 1.36
CA GLN A 240 20.89 0.34 0.69
C GLN A 240 22.38 0.46 1.05
N ARG A 241 22.73 0.39 2.35
CA ARG A 241 24.13 0.44 2.79
C ARG A 241 24.92 -0.77 2.31
N TYR A 242 24.31 -1.95 2.36
CA TYR A 242 24.91 -3.18 1.87
C TYR A 242 25.24 -3.07 0.37
N ALA A 243 24.29 -2.65 -0.45
CA ALA A 243 24.49 -2.46 -1.89
C ALA A 243 25.62 -1.46 -2.19
N GLN A 244 25.69 -0.35 -1.44
CA GLN A 244 26.77 0.62 -1.55
C GLN A 244 28.14 0.01 -1.25
N VAL A 245 28.26 -0.73 -0.13
CA VAL A 245 29.52 -1.37 0.28
C VAL A 245 29.96 -2.42 -0.75
N VAL A 246 29.03 -3.25 -1.24
CA VAL A 246 29.33 -4.28 -2.25
C VAL A 246 29.79 -3.65 -3.56
N ILE A 247 29.06 -2.66 -4.09
CA ILE A 247 29.43 -2.01 -5.35
C ILE A 247 30.79 -1.32 -5.22
N LEU A 248 31.03 -0.57 -4.14
CA LEU A 248 32.31 0.10 -3.92
C LEU A 248 33.45 -0.92 -3.76
N GLY A 249 33.20 -2.02 -3.05
CA GLY A 249 34.14 -3.13 -2.89
C GLY A 249 34.45 -3.82 -4.22
N THR A 250 33.45 -4.08 -5.06
CA THR A 250 33.62 -4.63 -6.40
C THR A 250 34.46 -3.71 -7.29
N VAL A 251 34.19 -2.40 -7.28
CA VAL A 251 35.00 -1.43 -8.02
C VAL A 251 36.44 -1.42 -7.52
N ALA A 252 36.64 -1.43 -6.20
CA ALA A 252 37.99 -1.49 -5.61
C ALA A 252 38.73 -2.78 -5.99
N LEU A 253 38.05 -3.93 -5.97
CA LEU A 253 38.59 -5.22 -6.38
C LEU A 253 38.95 -5.28 -7.87
N ALA A 254 38.23 -4.55 -8.72
CA ALA A 254 38.60 -4.42 -10.13
C ALA A 254 39.79 -3.49 -10.32
N VAL A 255 39.77 -2.30 -9.69
CA VAL A 255 40.71 -1.20 -10.00
C VAL A 255 42.06 -1.37 -9.31
N LEU A 256 42.11 -1.78 -8.03
CA LEU A 256 43.37 -1.84 -7.28
C LEU A 256 44.39 -2.82 -7.91
N PRO A 257 44.02 -4.05 -8.33
CA PRO A 257 44.97 -4.94 -9.00
C PRO A 257 45.42 -4.41 -10.36
N ILE A 258 44.53 -3.77 -11.12
CA ILE A 258 44.86 -3.15 -12.42
C ILE A 258 45.91 -2.05 -12.23
N LEU A 259 45.74 -1.19 -11.21
CA LEU A 259 46.72 -0.16 -10.87
C LEU A 259 48.05 -0.76 -10.39
N ALA A 260 48.03 -1.94 -9.78
CA ALA A 260 49.21 -2.70 -9.39
C ALA A 260 49.86 -3.51 -10.55
N GLY A 261 49.36 -3.38 -11.78
CA GLY A 261 49.90 -4.03 -12.98
C GLY A 261 49.38 -5.45 -13.23
N ALA A 262 48.29 -5.87 -12.58
CA ALA A 262 47.65 -7.15 -12.85
C ALA A 262 46.86 -7.13 -14.17
N ASP A 263 46.55 -8.33 -14.68
CA ASP A 263 45.75 -8.48 -15.89
C ASP A 263 44.32 -7.89 -15.71
N VAL A 264 43.90 -7.09 -16.69
CA VAL A 264 42.62 -6.37 -16.66
C VAL A 264 41.46 -7.35 -16.70
N GLN A 265 41.53 -8.35 -17.58
CA GLN A 265 40.44 -9.30 -17.77
C GLN A 265 40.25 -10.19 -16.54
N ALA A 266 41.34 -10.68 -15.95
CA ALA A 266 41.32 -11.46 -14.72
C ALA A 266 40.80 -10.66 -13.51
N SER A 267 41.16 -9.38 -13.42
CA SER A 267 40.72 -8.50 -12.32
C SER A 267 39.23 -8.18 -12.41
N ILE A 268 38.73 -7.86 -13.61
CA ILE A 268 37.31 -7.66 -13.87
C ILE A 268 36.52 -8.94 -13.62
N TYR A 269 37.02 -10.09 -14.09
CA TYR A 269 36.39 -11.40 -13.86
C TYR A 269 36.18 -11.65 -12.37
N ARG A 270 37.24 -11.51 -11.56
CA ARG A 270 37.19 -11.72 -10.10
C ARG A 270 36.23 -10.74 -9.42
N ALA A 271 36.25 -9.46 -9.82
CA ALA A 271 35.36 -8.45 -9.26
C ALA A 271 33.88 -8.76 -9.55
N LEU A 272 33.55 -9.14 -10.78
CA LEU A 272 32.20 -9.56 -11.17
C LEU A 272 31.77 -10.82 -10.42
N THR A 273 32.65 -11.83 -10.28
CA THR A 273 32.34 -13.02 -9.48
C THR A 273 32.00 -12.68 -8.03
N VAL A 274 32.79 -11.80 -7.39
CA VAL A 274 32.50 -11.35 -6.02
C VAL A 274 31.17 -10.60 -5.94
N MET A 275 30.87 -9.73 -6.91
CA MET A 275 29.60 -9.00 -6.96
C MET A 275 28.40 -9.94 -7.05
N VAL A 276 28.48 -10.96 -7.91
CA VAL A 276 27.42 -11.97 -8.10
C VAL A 276 27.22 -12.78 -6.82
N VAL A 277 28.30 -13.25 -6.20
CA VAL A 277 28.25 -14.02 -4.94
C VAL A 277 27.74 -13.16 -3.77
N ALA A 278 28.01 -11.86 -3.78
CA ALA A 278 27.55 -10.93 -2.75
C ALA A 278 26.08 -10.49 -2.92
N SER A 279 25.33 -11.03 -3.88
CA SER A 279 23.93 -10.62 -4.07
C SER A 279 23.06 -10.97 -2.83
N PRO A 280 22.35 -10.00 -2.23
CA PRO A 280 21.61 -10.20 -0.98
C PRO A 280 20.23 -10.86 -1.19
N CYS A 281 20.09 -11.78 -2.15
CA CYS A 281 18.81 -12.36 -2.55
C CYS A 281 17.97 -12.88 -1.38
N ALA A 282 18.62 -13.53 -0.40
CA ALA A 282 17.93 -14.08 0.77
C ALA A 282 17.39 -13.01 1.72
N VAL A 283 18.13 -11.90 1.90
CA VAL A 283 17.74 -10.79 2.78
C VAL A 283 16.50 -10.09 2.23
N ALA A 284 16.49 -9.83 0.92
CA ALA A 284 15.38 -9.16 0.23
C ALA A 284 14.06 -9.96 0.28
N ILE A 285 14.14 -11.29 0.32
CA ILE A 285 12.95 -12.18 0.37
C ILE A 285 12.48 -12.42 1.81
N ALA A 286 13.36 -12.28 2.80
CA ALA A 286 13.07 -12.64 4.19
C ALA A 286 11.89 -11.87 4.78
N ALA A 287 11.87 -10.54 4.60
CA ALA A 287 10.82 -9.69 5.18
C ALA A 287 9.44 -9.97 4.55
N PRO A 288 9.28 -9.91 3.21
CA PRO A 288 7.98 -10.19 2.58
C PRO A 288 7.46 -11.60 2.89
N ALA A 289 8.34 -12.61 2.91
CA ALA A 289 7.96 -13.98 3.23
C ALA A 289 7.47 -14.12 4.68
N ALA A 290 8.15 -13.49 5.64
CA ALA A 290 7.72 -13.49 7.04
C ALA A 290 6.36 -12.80 7.22
N PHE A 291 6.16 -11.61 6.61
CA PHE A 291 4.89 -10.90 6.67
C PHE A 291 3.75 -11.69 6.03
N LEU A 292 3.97 -12.32 4.88
CA LEU A 292 2.95 -13.12 4.20
C LEU A 292 2.54 -14.34 5.03
N SER A 293 3.51 -15.02 5.65
CA SER A 293 3.27 -16.15 6.55
C SER A 293 2.48 -15.74 7.78
N ALA A 294 2.86 -14.64 8.42
CA ALA A 294 2.19 -14.14 9.60
C ALA A 294 0.76 -13.65 9.30
N LEU A 295 0.55 -12.95 8.17
CA LEU A 295 -0.78 -12.54 7.72
C LEU A 295 -1.68 -13.75 7.39
N SER A 296 -1.11 -14.77 6.75
CA SER A 296 -1.82 -16.01 6.44
C SER A 296 -2.21 -16.78 7.72
N ALA A 297 -1.34 -16.79 8.73
CA ALA A 297 -1.63 -17.38 10.02
C ALA A 297 -2.76 -16.62 10.75
N ALA A 298 -2.69 -15.28 10.81
CA ALA A 298 -3.72 -14.44 11.42
C ALA A 298 -5.10 -14.64 10.75
N ALA A 299 -5.14 -14.68 9.41
CA ALA A 299 -6.38 -14.89 8.68
C ALA A 299 -7.04 -16.24 9.00
N ARG A 300 -6.25 -17.33 9.16
CA ARG A 300 -6.78 -18.65 9.56
C ARG A 300 -7.37 -18.64 10.97
N SER A 301 -6.92 -17.73 11.84
CA SER A 301 -7.45 -17.53 13.18
C SER A 301 -8.61 -16.52 13.25
N GLY A 302 -9.14 -16.06 12.11
CA GLY A 302 -10.23 -15.08 12.07
C GLY A 302 -9.80 -13.64 12.37
N LEU A 303 -8.50 -13.37 12.42
CA LEU A 303 -7.94 -12.03 12.63
C LEU A 303 -7.70 -11.34 11.29
N LEU A 304 -8.38 -10.21 11.06
CA LEU A 304 -8.19 -9.39 9.87
C LEU A 304 -7.21 -8.25 10.14
N VAL A 305 -5.96 -8.42 9.67
CA VAL A 305 -4.91 -7.40 9.80
C VAL A 305 -4.81 -6.59 8.51
N LYS A 306 -4.92 -5.26 8.62
CA LYS A 306 -5.05 -4.32 7.48
C LYS A 306 -3.71 -3.86 6.89
N GLY A 307 -2.63 -4.63 7.04
CA GLY A 307 -1.31 -4.37 6.43
C GLY A 307 -0.13 -4.77 7.32
N GLY A 308 1.06 -4.85 6.74
CA GLY A 308 2.29 -5.26 7.44
C GLY A 308 2.67 -4.34 8.61
N ARG A 309 2.48 -3.02 8.46
CA ARG A 309 2.72 -2.04 9.54
C ARG A 309 1.92 -2.33 10.81
N TYR A 310 0.65 -2.72 10.66
CA TYR A 310 -0.21 -3.04 11.81
C TYR A 310 0.20 -4.35 12.48
N LEU A 311 0.70 -5.31 11.68
CA LEU A 311 1.20 -6.57 12.21
C LEU A 311 2.49 -6.36 13.02
N GLU A 312 3.37 -5.49 12.53
CA GLU A 312 4.59 -5.11 13.24
C GLU A 312 4.26 -4.32 14.51
N GLN A 313 3.39 -3.32 14.43
CA GLN A 313 2.94 -2.57 15.60
C GLN A 313 2.34 -3.49 16.66
N LEU A 314 1.61 -4.54 16.25
CA LEU A 314 1.05 -5.51 17.19
C LEU A 314 2.11 -6.21 18.04
N ALA A 315 3.34 -6.37 17.54
CA ALA A 315 4.44 -6.99 18.26
C ALA A 315 5.00 -6.08 19.38
N ASP A 316 4.88 -4.76 19.22
CA ASP A 316 5.37 -3.75 20.15
C ASP A 316 4.27 -3.18 21.06
N ILE A 317 3.05 -3.74 21.04
CA ILE A 317 1.96 -3.30 21.93
C ILE A 317 2.17 -3.84 23.34
N ASP A 318 2.46 -2.94 24.28
CA ASP A 318 2.49 -3.26 25.72
C ASP A 318 1.14 -3.03 26.42
N ILE A 319 0.33 -2.11 25.90
CA ILE A 319 -0.92 -1.66 26.52
C ILE A 319 -2.06 -1.76 25.53
N VAL A 320 -3.10 -2.49 25.90
CA VAL A 320 -4.34 -2.60 25.11
C VAL A 320 -5.43 -1.77 25.77
N GLY A 321 -5.75 -0.62 25.16
CA GLY A 321 -6.95 0.14 25.48
C GLY A 321 -8.16 -0.46 24.77
N VAL A 322 -9.18 -0.88 25.50
CA VAL A 322 -10.38 -1.50 24.94
C VAL A 322 -11.57 -0.59 25.18
N ASP A 323 -12.32 -0.28 24.12
CA ASP A 323 -13.59 0.44 24.28
C ASP A 323 -14.65 -0.45 24.95
N LYS A 324 -15.45 0.11 25.85
CA LYS A 324 -16.48 -0.65 26.54
C LYS A 324 -17.67 -0.96 25.63
N ARG A 325 -18.08 0.01 24.80
CA ARG A 325 -19.32 -0.09 24.02
C ARG A 325 -19.04 -0.83 22.71
N GLY A 326 -19.79 -1.89 22.41
CA GLY A 326 -19.62 -2.66 21.18
C GLY A 326 -18.41 -3.61 21.14
N THR A 327 -17.42 -3.47 22.04
CA THR A 327 -16.34 -4.46 22.23
C THR A 327 -16.63 -5.38 23.42
N PHE A 328 -16.72 -4.85 24.65
CA PHE A 328 -17.10 -5.66 25.83
C PHE A 328 -18.60 -5.84 25.99
N THR A 329 -19.39 -4.92 25.44
CA THR A 329 -20.85 -4.93 25.58
C THR A 329 -21.51 -5.10 24.23
N TYR A 330 -22.69 -5.72 24.21
CA TYR A 330 -23.47 -5.97 22.99
C TYR A 330 -23.97 -4.69 22.28
N GLY A 331 -23.63 -3.49 22.75
CA GLY A 331 -23.99 -2.21 22.14
C GLY A 331 -25.49 -1.90 22.13
N ARG A 332 -26.31 -2.72 22.81
CA ARG A 332 -27.77 -2.55 22.89
C ARG A 332 -28.19 -2.43 24.35
N PRO A 333 -28.95 -1.38 24.72
CA PRO A 333 -29.52 -1.30 26.06
C PRO A 333 -30.51 -2.45 26.26
N ARG A 334 -30.30 -3.24 27.32
CA ARG A 334 -31.27 -4.23 27.82
C ARG A 334 -31.89 -3.64 29.08
N GLY A 335 -33.21 -3.50 29.09
CA GLY A 335 -33.93 -3.17 30.32
C GLY A 335 -33.69 -4.26 31.35
N ARG A 336 -32.92 -3.97 32.39
CA ARG A 336 -32.91 -4.78 33.61
C ARG A 336 -34.10 -4.33 34.46
N GLY A 337 -34.75 -5.30 35.10
CA GLY A 337 -36.07 -5.18 35.72
C GLY A 337 -36.31 -3.88 36.49
N ARG A 338 -37.56 -3.39 36.42
CA ARG A 338 -38.01 -2.22 37.18
C ARG A 338 -37.88 -2.54 38.68
N CYS A 339 -37.23 -1.66 39.43
CA CYS A 339 -37.43 -1.62 40.87
C CYS A 339 -38.86 -1.11 41.12
N PRO A 340 -39.76 -1.91 41.72
CA PRO A 340 -41.01 -1.38 42.24
C PRO A 340 -40.68 -0.46 43.42
N GLY A 341 -41.09 0.79 43.32
CA GLY A 341 -41.11 1.76 44.41
C GLY A 341 -42.43 1.71 45.15
#